data_AF-A0A6J1QTB1-F1
#
_entry.id   AF-A0A6J1QTB1-F1
#
_cell.length_a   1.000
_cell.length_b   1.000
_cell.length_c   1.000
_cell.angle_alpha   90.00
_cell.angle_beta   90.00
_cell.angle_gamma   90.00
#
_symmetry.space_group_name_H-M   'P 1'
#
loop_
_entity.id
_entity.type
_entity.pdbx_description
1 polymer ?
#
loop_
_entity_poly.entity_id
_entity_poly.type
_entity_poly.pdbx_seq_one_letter_code
_entity_poly.pdbx_strand_id
1 'polypeptide(L)'
;MFVFYRAISCSYEISFVSQRLWKSDNTVEVIGPVRAVHQYVNMPEQSAEFYNETTRIFEEVHGCVPAMGYSFAAGTTDGPGSFAFEQGTTTSNPFWNAVRNFLAAPTENDIRCQSPKPILLATGRMKLPYQWQPKIVSTQVAVIGNVVIAGVPGEFTTMSGRRLREAIKKVMNDVSVDETSVIVAGLCNTYSDYVTTPEEYQIQRYEGASTIYGPHTLTIYLKQYQELVQAAVQNKPVPPGPLAPELLHSNLISLVPPVLYDTPRWGRNFGDVIQQPPKVASPGDTVTAIFVAGHPRNNLMTDGTFLTVERLEDDEVWVPVATDADWETKFQWRRTSMILGSSQVTITWKIPQGVKPGEYRIRHNGYYRYVLGGVYPYYGVTNHFQMKVPALSIRQRYYG
;
A
#
# COMPACT_ATOMS: atom_id res chain seq x y z
N MET A 1 -13.28 1.53 12.39
CA MET A 1 -13.88 2.86 12.14
C MET A 1 -12.91 4.01 12.43
N PHE A 2 -12.21 4.02 13.57
CA PHE A 2 -11.20 5.05 13.92
C PHE A 2 -10.02 5.18 12.93
N VAL A 3 -9.48 4.05 12.44
CA VAL A 3 -8.35 4.01 11.50
C VAL A 3 -8.68 4.70 10.17
N PHE A 4 -9.86 4.43 9.62
CA PHE A 4 -10.34 5.07 8.39
C PHE A 4 -10.49 6.58 8.53
N TYR A 5 -11.00 7.07 9.66
CA TYR A 5 -11.13 8.52 9.91
C TYR A 5 -9.76 9.22 9.98
N ARG A 6 -8.75 8.62 10.61
CA ARG A 6 -7.38 9.17 10.64
C ARG A 6 -6.73 9.20 9.27
N ALA A 7 -6.87 8.13 8.48
CA ALA A 7 -6.32 8.08 7.13
C ALA A 7 -6.92 9.16 6.21
N ILE A 8 -8.23 9.41 6.31
CA ILE A 8 -8.92 10.44 5.55
C ILE A 8 -8.46 11.84 5.99
N SER A 9 -8.42 12.12 7.30
CA SER A 9 -7.94 13.41 7.82
C SER A 9 -6.50 13.68 7.39
N CYS A 10 -5.62 12.68 7.47
CA CYS A 10 -4.24 12.78 7.04
C CYS A 10 -4.13 13.05 5.53
N SER A 11 -4.93 12.39 4.70
CA SER A 11 -4.92 12.60 3.25
C SER A 11 -5.36 14.02 2.85
N TYR A 12 -6.38 14.55 3.52
CA TYR A 12 -6.80 15.95 3.33
C TYR A 12 -5.72 16.94 3.76
N GLU A 13 -5.09 16.71 4.91
CA GLU A 13 -3.99 17.56 5.39
C GLU A 13 -2.79 17.50 4.43
N ILE A 14 -2.41 16.31 3.94
CA ILE A 14 -1.33 16.15 2.97
C ILE A 14 -1.66 16.89 1.68
N SER A 15 -2.88 16.74 1.14
CA SER A 15 -3.31 17.42 -0.08
C SER A 15 -3.31 18.94 0.09
N PHE A 16 -3.87 19.44 1.20
CA PHE A 16 -3.92 20.86 1.51
C PHE A 16 -2.51 21.46 1.65
N VAL A 17 -1.65 20.82 2.44
CA VAL A 17 -0.26 21.26 2.64
C VAL A 17 0.52 21.19 1.33
N SER A 18 0.36 20.13 0.53
CA SER A 18 1.02 20.00 -0.77
C SER A 18 0.60 21.11 -1.73
N GLN A 19 -0.70 21.42 -1.82
CA GLN A 19 -1.19 22.54 -2.62
C GLN A 19 -0.66 23.88 -2.13
N ARG A 20 -0.60 24.08 -0.80
CA ARG A 20 -0.04 25.29 -0.20
C ARG A 20 1.44 25.45 -0.53
N LEU A 21 2.23 24.38 -0.43
CA LEU A 21 3.66 24.39 -0.79
C LEU A 21 3.87 24.62 -2.28
N TRP A 22 3.05 23.97 -3.13
CA TRP A 22 3.08 24.13 -4.58
C TRP A 22 2.80 25.57 -5.04
N LYS A 23 1.86 26.25 -4.36
CA LYS A 23 1.48 27.64 -4.66
C LYS A 23 2.31 28.67 -3.90
N SER A 24 3.26 28.25 -3.07
CA SER A 24 4.07 29.17 -2.27
C SER A 24 5.14 29.82 -3.14
N ASP A 25 5.45 31.10 -2.90
CA ASP A 25 6.52 31.80 -3.60
C ASP A 25 7.94 31.40 -3.13
N ASN A 26 8.04 30.61 -2.05
CA ASN A 26 9.30 30.07 -1.53
C ASN A 26 9.69 28.77 -2.27
N THR A 27 9.80 28.83 -3.60
CA THR A 27 10.28 27.70 -4.40
C THR A 27 11.79 27.77 -4.58
N VAL A 28 12.43 26.61 -4.63
CA VAL A 28 13.86 26.48 -4.93
C VAL A 28 13.97 25.66 -6.20
N GLU A 29 14.63 26.22 -7.21
CA GLU A 29 14.90 25.50 -8.46
C GLU A 29 15.93 24.39 -8.21
N VAL A 30 15.63 23.18 -8.68
CA VAL A 30 16.54 22.03 -8.56
C VAL A 30 17.41 22.00 -9.80
N ILE A 31 18.69 22.35 -9.65
CA ILE A 31 19.66 22.43 -10.75
C ILE A 31 20.82 21.49 -10.47
N GLY A 32 21.24 20.73 -11.49
CA GLY A 32 22.47 19.94 -11.44
C GLY A 32 22.37 18.63 -12.21
N PRO A 33 23.42 17.79 -12.14
CA PRO A 33 23.44 16.52 -12.84
C PRO A 33 22.40 15.55 -12.28
N VAL A 34 21.89 14.70 -13.17
CA VAL A 34 21.06 13.55 -12.80
C VAL A 34 21.93 12.31 -12.80
N ARG A 35 21.94 11.58 -11.68
CA ARG A 35 22.65 10.31 -11.51
C ARG A 35 21.76 9.34 -10.77
N ALA A 36 21.71 8.09 -11.23
CA ALA A 36 21.01 7.02 -10.56
C ALA A 36 21.98 5.85 -10.36
N VAL A 37 22.03 5.32 -9.14
CA VAL A 37 22.87 4.19 -8.79
C VAL A 37 22.00 3.15 -8.12
N HIS A 38 22.13 1.90 -8.57
CA HIS A 38 21.38 0.76 -8.07
C HIS A 38 22.33 -0.39 -7.78
N GLN A 39 22.04 -1.14 -6.72
CA GLN A 39 22.76 -2.36 -6.38
C GLN A 39 21.85 -3.36 -5.68
N TYR A 40 21.94 -4.63 -6.08
CA TYR A 40 21.38 -5.73 -5.30
C TYR A 40 22.29 -6.05 -4.12
N VAL A 41 21.69 -6.33 -2.96
CA VAL A 41 22.44 -6.59 -1.74
C VAL A 41 21.90 -7.85 -1.07
N ASN A 42 22.78 -8.82 -0.81
CA ASN A 42 22.45 -9.96 0.04
C ASN A 42 22.61 -9.55 1.50
N MET A 43 21.50 -9.12 2.12
CA MET A 43 21.49 -8.51 3.46
C MET A 43 22.12 -9.40 4.54
N PRO A 44 21.85 -10.73 4.61
CA PRO A 44 22.53 -11.63 5.55
C PRO A 44 24.07 -11.69 5.44
N GLU A 45 24.65 -11.30 4.31
CA GLU A 45 26.11 -11.34 4.08
C GLU A 45 26.77 -9.97 4.27
N GLN A 46 25.98 -8.93 4.56
CA GLN A 46 26.54 -7.59 4.78
C GLN A 46 27.04 -7.41 6.21
N SER A 47 28.07 -6.57 6.34
CA SER A 47 28.53 -6.05 7.62
C SER A 47 28.62 -4.52 7.62
N ALA A 48 28.50 -3.94 8.81
CA ALA A 48 28.68 -2.51 9.03
C ALA A 48 29.37 -2.26 10.37
N GLU A 49 30.02 -1.12 10.51
CA GLU A 49 30.53 -0.66 11.80
C GLU A 49 29.37 -0.02 12.59
N PHE A 50 29.23 -0.39 13.85
CA PHE A 50 28.19 0.13 14.74
C PHE A 50 28.82 0.70 16.01
N TYR A 51 28.50 1.95 16.33
CA TYR A 51 28.86 2.53 17.62
C TYR A 51 27.81 2.14 18.66
N ASN A 52 28.21 1.33 19.63
CA ASN A 52 27.34 0.94 20.73
C ASN A 52 27.44 2.00 21.84
N GLU A 53 26.41 2.84 21.97
CA GLU A 53 26.34 3.92 22.97
C GLU A 53 26.45 3.40 24.42
N THR A 54 26.08 2.14 24.67
CA THR A 54 26.13 1.55 26.01
C THR A 54 27.55 1.13 26.38
N THR A 55 28.24 0.45 25.47
CA THR A 55 29.61 -0.06 25.70
C THR A 55 30.69 0.96 25.30
N ARG A 56 30.31 2.01 24.56
CA ARG A 56 31.17 3.07 23.99
C ARG A 56 32.28 2.56 23.07
N ILE A 57 32.07 1.42 22.43
CA ILE A 57 33.01 0.84 21.47
C ILE A 57 32.35 0.69 20.10
N PHE A 58 33.18 0.71 19.07
CA PHE A 58 32.79 0.30 17.73
C PHE A 58 32.84 -1.22 17.62
N GLU A 59 31.79 -1.79 17.06
CA GLU A 59 31.64 -3.22 16.86
C GLU A 59 31.33 -3.48 15.39
N GLU A 60 31.91 -4.54 14.81
CA GLU A 60 31.48 -5.01 13.50
C GLU A 60 30.20 -5.85 13.68
N VAL A 61 29.14 -5.46 12.98
CA VAL A 61 27.83 -6.11 13.04
C VAL A 61 27.45 -6.67 11.69
N HIS A 62 26.66 -7.74 11.69
CA HIS A 62 26.27 -8.46 10.47
C HIS A 62 24.75 -8.57 10.34
N GLY A 63 24.30 -8.74 9.10
CA GLY A 63 22.89 -9.04 8.82
C GLY A 63 22.55 -10.48 9.21
N CYS A 64 21.31 -10.69 9.63
CA CYS A 64 20.79 -12.02 9.95
C CYS A 64 20.01 -12.61 8.78
N VAL A 65 19.92 -13.94 8.75
CA VAL A 65 18.95 -14.65 7.90
C VAL A 65 17.53 -14.18 8.28
N PRO A 66 16.63 -13.92 7.29
CA PRO A 66 15.28 -13.43 7.54
C PRO A 66 14.52 -14.21 8.60
N ALA A 67 13.93 -13.51 9.55
CA ALA A 67 13.03 -14.09 10.54
C ALA A 67 12.03 -13.07 11.08
N MET A 68 10.78 -13.53 11.27
CA MET A 68 9.70 -12.76 11.89
C MET A 68 9.56 -13.10 13.36
N GLY A 69 9.38 -12.08 14.20
CA GLY A 69 9.17 -12.23 15.63
C GLY A 69 7.73 -12.56 16.01
N TYR A 70 7.47 -12.89 17.27
CA TYR A 70 6.12 -13.15 17.77
C TYR A 70 5.17 -11.96 17.59
N SER A 71 5.65 -10.74 17.86
CA SER A 71 4.84 -9.52 17.75
C SER A 71 4.39 -9.20 16.32
N PHE A 72 4.94 -9.85 15.29
CA PHE A 72 4.40 -9.77 13.93
C PHE A 72 2.94 -10.25 13.89
N ALA A 73 2.63 -11.36 14.55
CA ALA A 73 1.29 -11.93 14.55
C ALA A 73 0.29 -11.12 15.40
N ALA A 74 0.76 -10.16 16.21
CA ALA A 74 -0.10 -9.24 16.98
C ALA A 74 -0.69 -8.11 16.12
N GLY A 75 -0.13 -7.87 14.92
CA GLY A 75 -0.50 -6.74 14.07
C GLY A 75 -0.31 -5.39 14.76
N THR A 76 -1.00 -4.36 14.28
CA THR A 76 -0.94 -3.00 14.82
C THR A 76 -2.31 -2.49 15.27
N THR A 77 -2.35 -1.27 15.82
CA THR A 77 -3.63 -0.59 16.08
C THR A 77 -4.40 -0.27 14.80
N ASP A 78 -3.72 -0.24 13.65
CA ASP A 78 -4.32 0.06 12.34
C ASP A 78 -4.86 -1.19 11.63
N GLY A 79 -4.35 -2.37 12.00
CA GLY A 79 -4.84 -3.68 11.59
C GLY A 79 -4.47 -4.70 12.65
N PRO A 80 -5.36 -5.02 13.61
CA PRO A 80 -5.03 -5.95 14.67
C PRO A 80 -4.78 -7.34 14.10
N GLY A 81 -3.74 -8.00 14.60
CA GLY A 81 -3.42 -9.38 14.25
C GLY A 81 -4.28 -10.37 15.04
N SER A 82 -3.75 -11.57 15.23
CA SER A 82 -4.41 -12.59 16.02
C SER A 82 -4.44 -12.20 17.49
N PHE A 83 -5.60 -12.34 18.14
CA PHE A 83 -5.79 -12.09 19.58
C PHE A 83 -4.90 -12.94 20.49
N ALA A 84 -4.23 -13.97 19.95
CA ALA A 84 -3.28 -14.81 20.68
C ALA A 84 -1.87 -14.21 20.83
N PHE A 85 -1.61 -13.02 20.27
CA PHE A 85 -0.31 -12.37 20.26
C PHE A 85 -0.39 -10.93 20.73
N GLU A 86 0.61 -10.48 21.50
CA GLU A 86 0.75 -9.11 21.98
C GLU A 86 2.03 -8.47 21.46
N GLN A 87 1.99 -7.16 21.19
CA GLN A 87 3.19 -6.41 20.82
C GLN A 87 4.14 -6.26 22.00
N GLY A 88 5.44 -6.22 21.73
CA GLY A 88 6.48 -6.10 22.77
C GLY A 88 6.93 -7.44 23.34
N THR A 89 6.58 -8.55 22.70
CA THR A 89 6.91 -9.89 23.18
C THR A 89 8.38 -10.21 22.90
N THR A 90 9.16 -10.36 23.96
CA THR A 90 10.60 -10.74 23.92
C THR A 90 10.85 -12.19 24.38
N THR A 91 9.81 -12.89 24.85
CA THR A 91 9.88 -14.29 25.29
C THR A 91 9.10 -15.20 24.34
N SER A 92 9.57 -16.44 24.17
CA SER A 92 8.90 -17.41 23.28
C SER A 92 7.81 -18.23 24.01
N ASN A 93 6.87 -18.79 23.25
CA ASN A 93 5.84 -19.70 23.77
C ASN A 93 6.08 -21.14 23.25
N PRO A 94 6.11 -22.17 24.13
CA PRO A 94 6.37 -23.56 23.74
C PRO A 94 5.43 -24.13 22.66
N PHE A 95 4.14 -23.79 22.70
CA PHE A 95 3.16 -24.27 21.71
C PHE A 95 3.48 -23.71 20.32
N TRP A 96 3.69 -22.40 20.22
CA TRP A 96 4.03 -21.74 18.95
C TRP A 96 5.42 -22.13 18.45
N ASN A 97 6.37 -22.43 19.35
CA ASN A 97 7.66 -23.01 18.99
C ASN A 97 7.50 -24.38 18.31
N ALA A 98 6.57 -25.23 18.77
CA ALA A 98 6.31 -26.53 18.14
C ALA A 98 5.72 -26.38 16.73
N VAL A 99 4.75 -25.47 16.55
CA VAL A 99 4.17 -25.15 15.23
C VAL A 99 5.22 -24.58 14.28
N ARG A 100 6.07 -23.66 14.75
CA ARG A 100 7.21 -23.13 13.98
C ARG A 100 8.17 -24.25 13.57
N ASN A 101 8.59 -25.08 14.52
CA ASN A 101 9.60 -26.12 14.27
C ASN A 101 9.11 -27.19 13.28
N PHE A 102 7.80 -27.43 13.22
CA PHE A 102 7.19 -28.28 12.19
C PHE A 102 7.36 -27.70 10.78
N LEU A 103 7.35 -26.37 10.62
CA LEU A 103 7.54 -25.69 9.34
C LEU A 103 9.01 -25.50 8.98
N ALA A 104 9.79 -24.89 9.89
CA ALA A 104 11.24 -24.77 9.81
C ALA A 104 11.80 -24.32 11.18
N ALA A 105 12.65 -25.14 11.80
CA ALA A 105 13.28 -24.79 13.08
C ALA A 105 14.44 -23.79 12.87
N PRO A 106 14.51 -22.68 13.61
CA PRO A 106 15.66 -21.78 13.62
C PRO A 106 16.87 -22.48 14.25
N THR A 107 18.07 -22.20 13.74
CA THR A 107 19.32 -22.66 14.35
C THR A 107 19.69 -21.80 15.57
N GLU A 108 20.60 -22.27 16.43
CA GLU A 108 21.12 -21.47 17.55
C GLU A 108 21.76 -20.16 17.08
N ASN A 109 22.45 -20.18 15.94
CA ASN A 109 23.00 -18.99 15.32
C ASN A 109 21.91 -18.01 14.85
N ASP A 110 20.78 -18.51 14.31
CA ASP A 110 19.65 -17.65 13.92
C ASP A 110 19.06 -16.95 15.15
N ILE A 111 18.85 -17.71 16.24
CA ILE A 111 18.32 -17.19 17.50
C ILE A 111 19.27 -16.13 18.09
N ARG A 112 20.58 -16.41 18.13
CA ARG A 112 21.58 -15.48 18.65
C ARG A 112 21.65 -14.19 17.83
N CYS A 113 21.66 -14.30 16.50
CA CYS A 113 21.74 -13.14 15.60
C CYS A 113 20.51 -12.24 15.72
N GLN A 114 19.32 -12.84 15.79
CA GLN A 114 18.05 -12.08 15.84
C GLN A 114 17.72 -11.53 17.24
N SER A 115 18.47 -11.93 18.28
CA SER A 115 18.23 -11.49 19.67
C SER A 115 18.04 -9.97 19.78
N PRO A 116 17.07 -9.47 20.58
CA PRO A 116 16.22 -10.21 21.53
C PRO A 116 14.91 -10.75 20.92
N LYS A 117 14.76 -10.75 19.58
CA LYS A 117 13.53 -11.21 18.91
C LYS A 117 13.29 -12.71 19.16
N PRO A 118 12.16 -13.10 19.78
CA PRO A 118 11.72 -14.49 19.77
C PRO A 118 11.21 -14.81 18.36
N ILE A 119 11.92 -15.70 17.64
CA ILE A 119 11.57 -16.06 16.27
C ILE A 119 10.26 -16.87 16.24
N LEU A 120 9.22 -16.32 15.60
CA LEU A 120 7.98 -17.03 15.30
C LEU A 120 8.07 -17.78 13.97
N LEU A 121 8.62 -17.14 12.93
CA LEU A 121 8.83 -17.74 11.61
C LEU A 121 10.28 -17.57 11.17
N ALA A 122 10.99 -18.67 10.97
CA ALA A 122 12.36 -18.69 10.45
C ALA A 122 12.35 -18.64 8.90
N THR A 123 11.73 -17.60 8.34
CA THR A 123 11.41 -17.45 6.92
C THR A 123 12.61 -17.62 5.98
N GLY A 124 13.81 -17.20 6.38
CA GLY A 124 15.03 -17.39 5.59
C GLY A 124 15.53 -18.84 5.53
N ARG A 125 14.93 -19.74 6.32
CA ARG A 125 15.09 -21.21 6.29
C ARG A 125 13.93 -21.90 5.57
N MET A 126 12.81 -21.21 5.34
CA MET A 126 11.61 -21.75 4.67
C MET A 126 11.75 -21.60 3.14
N LYS A 127 12.00 -22.72 2.47
CA LYS A 127 12.24 -22.77 1.00
C LYS A 127 11.17 -23.50 0.20
N LEU A 128 10.21 -24.16 0.87
CA LEU A 128 9.14 -24.90 0.23
C LEU A 128 7.82 -24.14 0.36
N PRO A 129 7.02 -24.00 -0.72
CA PRO A 129 7.36 -24.34 -2.11
C PRO A 129 8.42 -23.40 -2.73
N TYR A 130 8.58 -22.18 -2.19
CA TYR A 130 9.58 -21.19 -2.63
C TYR A 130 10.18 -20.50 -1.39
N GLN A 131 11.10 -19.55 -1.59
CA GLN A 131 11.59 -18.69 -0.50
C GLN A 131 10.48 -17.78 0.03
N TRP A 132 10.30 -17.72 1.35
CA TRP A 132 9.18 -16.99 1.96
C TRP A 132 9.47 -15.48 2.15
N GLN A 133 10.73 -15.10 2.30
CA GLN A 133 11.17 -13.69 2.37
C GLN A 133 12.49 -13.51 1.60
N PRO A 134 12.71 -12.31 1.01
CA PRO A 134 13.90 -12.05 0.22
C PRO A 134 15.15 -12.00 1.11
N LYS A 135 16.26 -12.57 0.62
CA LYS A 135 17.61 -12.32 1.17
C LYS A 135 18.34 -11.23 0.40
N ILE A 136 18.06 -11.17 -0.90
CA ILE A 136 18.60 -10.19 -1.83
C ILE A 136 17.55 -9.10 -2.03
N VAL A 137 17.94 -7.86 -1.77
CA VAL A 137 17.06 -6.68 -1.91
C VAL A 137 17.64 -5.70 -2.91
N SER A 138 16.78 -4.95 -3.59
CA SER A 138 17.17 -3.83 -4.45
C SER A 138 17.39 -2.57 -3.61
N THR A 139 18.54 -1.93 -3.76
CA THR A 139 18.83 -0.63 -3.16
C THR A 139 19.14 0.38 -4.25
N GLN A 140 18.60 1.60 -4.14
CA GLN A 140 18.70 2.59 -5.21
C GLN A 140 18.68 4.01 -4.67
N VAL A 141 19.50 4.87 -5.28
CA VAL A 141 19.45 6.32 -5.11
C VAL A 141 19.38 7.03 -6.45
N ALA A 142 18.62 8.12 -6.49
CA ALA A 142 18.66 9.10 -7.57
C ALA A 142 19.11 10.45 -7.00
N VAL A 143 20.20 10.99 -7.52
CA VAL A 143 20.73 12.32 -7.21
C VAL A 143 20.38 13.24 -8.37
N ILE A 144 19.66 14.31 -8.07
CA ILE A 144 19.17 15.32 -9.03
C ILE A 144 19.63 16.68 -8.48
N GLY A 145 20.80 17.14 -8.90
CA GLY A 145 21.43 18.32 -8.29
C GLY A 145 21.64 18.13 -6.79
N ASN A 146 21.01 18.97 -5.97
CA ASN A 146 21.05 18.92 -4.50
C ASN A 146 19.91 18.09 -3.87
N VAL A 147 19.08 17.42 -4.67
CA VAL A 147 18.02 16.52 -4.20
C VAL A 147 18.45 15.07 -4.33
N VAL A 148 18.37 14.31 -3.24
CA VAL A 148 18.63 12.86 -3.22
C VAL A 148 17.35 12.12 -2.89
N ILE A 149 16.91 11.24 -3.78
CA ILE A 149 15.79 10.32 -3.56
C ILE A 149 16.37 8.94 -3.26
N ALA A 150 16.22 8.48 -2.02
CA ALA A 150 16.61 7.14 -1.59
C ALA A 150 15.39 6.21 -1.65
N GLY A 151 15.37 5.30 -2.63
CA GLY A 151 14.31 4.30 -2.79
C GLY A 151 14.60 3.08 -1.91
N VAL A 152 13.97 3.01 -0.74
CA VAL A 152 14.25 1.99 0.28
C VAL A 152 13.31 0.78 0.17
N PRO A 153 13.85 -0.46 0.26
CA PRO A 153 13.09 -1.69 0.01
C PRO A 153 12.27 -2.17 1.22
N GLY A 154 11.54 -1.26 1.87
CA GLY A 154 10.73 -1.60 3.04
C GLY A 154 10.12 -0.38 3.73
N GLU A 155 9.67 -0.60 4.96
CA GLU A 155 8.99 0.39 5.79
C GLU A 155 9.93 0.88 6.91
N PHE A 156 10.61 2.00 6.65
CA PHE A 156 11.48 2.62 7.64
C PHE A 156 10.64 3.34 8.69
N THR A 157 10.93 3.09 9.98
CA THR A 157 10.34 3.89 11.06
C THR A 157 10.75 5.35 10.94
N THR A 158 10.07 6.21 11.70
CA THR A 158 10.37 7.64 11.73
C THR A 158 11.85 7.90 12.02
N MET A 159 12.43 7.20 13.01
CA MET A 159 13.83 7.45 13.37
C MET A 159 14.81 6.77 12.41
N SER A 160 14.49 5.60 11.89
CA SER A 160 15.26 4.98 10.81
C SER A 160 15.39 5.89 9.60
N GLY A 161 14.26 6.47 9.15
CA GLY A 161 14.24 7.41 8.03
C GLY A 161 15.01 8.70 8.32
N ARG A 162 14.93 9.25 9.54
CA ARG A 162 15.73 10.43 9.95
C ARG A 162 17.22 10.13 9.93
N ARG A 163 17.66 9.01 10.53
CA ARG A 163 19.07 8.59 10.53
C ARG A 163 19.59 8.39 9.10
N LEU A 164 18.78 7.80 8.21
CA LEU A 164 19.13 7.66 6.80
C LEU A 164 19.32 9.00 6.09
N ARG A 165 18.40 9.96 6.30
CA ARG A 165 18.55 11.31 5.72
C ARG A 165 19.85 11.97 6.16
N GLU A 166 20.16 11.91 7.45
CA GLU A 166 21.38 12.52 7.99
C GLU A 166 22.65 11.81 7.50
N ALA A 167 22.63 10.47 7.39
CA ALA A 167 23.75 9.70 6.83
C ALA A 167 24.04 10.10 5.36
N ILE A 168 23.00 10.28 4.55
CA ILE A 168 23.11 10.72 3.15
C ILE A 168 23.58 12.19 3.07
N LYS A 169 22.99 13.09 3.86
CA LYS A 169 23.40 14.51 3.90
C LYS A 169 24.87 14.65 4.25
N LYS A 170 25.39 13.84 5.18
CA LYS A 170 26.82 13.85 5.53
C LYS A 170 27.70 13.62 4.30
N VAL A 171 27.35 12.63 3.46
CA VAL A 171 28.09 12.34 2.22
C VAL A 171 27.98 13.50 1.22
N MET A 172 26.80 14.11 1.11
CA MET A 172 26.59 15.23 0.18
C MET A 172 27.33 16.51 0.61
N ASN A 173 27.37 16.80 1.92
CA ASN A 173 28.08 17.96 2.49
C ASN A 173 29.60 17.89 2.27
N ASP A 174 30.17 16.68 2.10
CA ASP A 174 31.58 16.51 1.78
C ASP A 174 31.90 16.89 0.32
N VAL A 175 30.89 17.01 -0.55
CA VAL A 175 31.03 17.23 -2.00
C VAL A 175 30.41 18.55 -2.47
N SER A 176 29.41 19.07 -1.76
CA SER A 176 28.77 20.35 -2.07
C SER A 176 28.54 21.18 -0.81
N VAL A 177 28.57 22.51 -0.97
CA VAL A 177 28.18 23.48 0.06
C VAL A 177 26.67 23.77 0.04
N ASP A 178 25.96 23.30 -0.98
CA ASP A 178 24.53 23.52 -1.14
C ASP A 178 23.73 22.72 -0.13
N GLU A 179 22.63 23.30 0.34
CA GLU A 179 21.70 22.59 1.22
C GLU A 179 21.08 21.40 0.46
N THR A 180 21.33 20.19 0.98
CA THR A 180 20.85 18.95 0.39
C THR A 180 19.48 18.56 0.93
N SER A 181 18.53 18.31 0.03
CA SER A 181 17.23 17.74 0.36
C SER A 181 17.21 16.23 0.14
N VAL A 182 16.97 15.45 1.19
CA VAL A 182 16.90 13.98 1.10
C VAL A 182 15.47 13.48 1.29
N ILE A 183 14.95 12.82 0.25
CA ILE A 183 13.64 12.18 0.22
C ILE A 183 13.84 10.68 0.43
N VAL A 184 13.21 10.12 1.47
CA VAL A 184 13.16 8.67 1.68
C VAL A 184 11.86 8.16 1.06
N ALA A 185 11.97 7.48 -0.08
CA ALA A 185 10.85 6.85 -0.76
C ALA A 185 10.76 5.39 -0.30
N GLY A 186 9.81 5.10 0.60
CA GLY A 186 9.55 3.73 1.08
C GLY A 186 8.91 2.83 0.03
N LEU A 187 8.84 1.53 0.34
CA LEU A 187 8.18 0.51 -0.49
C LEU A 187 8.67 0.46 -1.96
N CYS A 188 9.96 0.74 -2.18
CA CYS A 188 10.55 0.76 -3.52
C CYS A 188 11.15 -0.59 -3.91
N ASN A 189 10.90 -1.02 -5.15
CA ASN A 189 11.51 -2.18 -5.83
C ASN A 189 11.24 -3.56 -5.20
N THR A 190 11.71 -3.80 -3.98
CA THR A 190 11.53 -5.06 -3.23
C THR A 190 10.89 -4.73 -1.89
N TYR A 191 9.90 -5.50 -1.45
CA TYR A 191 9.35 -5.35 -0.11
C TYR A 191 10.05 -6.33 0.85
N SER A 192 10.79 -5.80 1.83
CA SER A 192 11.49 -6.57 2.87
C SER A 192 11.00 -6.20 4.28
N ASP A 193 9.70 -5.96 4.43
CA ASP A 193 9.05 -5.60 5.70
C ASP A 193 9.62 -4.31 6.34
N TYR A 194 9.71 -4.27 7.67
CA TYR A 194 10.03 -3.06 8.42
C TYR A 194 11.53 -2.88 8.64
N VAL A 195 11.93 -1.63 8.90
CA VAL A 195 13.28 -1.29 9.32
C VAL A 195 13.21 -0.36 10.52
N THR A 196 13.45 -0.92 11.71
CA THR A 196 13.60 -0.17 12.95
C THR A 196 15.04 0.21 13.23
N THR A 197 15.24 1.23 14.07
CA THR A 197 16.52 1.47 14.71
C THR A 197 16.90 0.30 15.64
N PRO A 198 18.19 0.07 15.96
CA PRO A 198 18.59 -0.94 16.93
C PRO A 198 17.89 -0.79 18.29
N GLU A 199 17.59 0.43 18.70
CA GLU A 199 16.93 0.78 19.96
C GLU A 199 15.43 0.44 19.93
N GLU A 200 14.72 0.85 18.87
CA GLU A 200 13.33 0.46 18.63
C GLU A 200 13.20 -1.07 18.51
N TYR A 201 14.18 -1.73 17.89
CA TYR A 201 14.22 -3.18 17.74
C TYR A 201 14.22 -3.91 19.09
N GLN A 202 14.92 -3.38 20.11
CA GLN A 202 14.97 -4.02 21.43
C GLN A 202 13.59 -4.16 22.08
N ILE A 203 12.67 -3.24 21.78
CA ILE A 203 11.31 -3.25 22.35
C ILE A 203 10.45 -4.35 21.73
N GLN A 204 10.78 -4.82 20.52
CA GLN A 204 10.04 -5.89 19.82
C GLN A 204 8.53 -5.65 19.71
N ARG A 205 8.12 -4.41 19.39
CA ARG A 205 6.78 -4.13 18.84
C ARG A 205 6.62 -4.74 17.44
N TYR A 206 5.48 -4.51 16.78
CA TYR A 206 5.21 -5.08 15.45
C TYR A 206 6.34 -4.82 14.45
N GLU A 207 6.84 -3.58 14.40
CA GLU A 207 7.87 -3.14 13.46
C GLU A 207 9.23 -3.79 13.79
N GLY A 208 9.57 -3.91 15.07
CA GLY A 208 10.80 -4.58 15.52
C GLY A 208 10.78 -6.08 15.25
N ALA A 209 9.63 -6.73 15.47
CA ALA A 209 9.43 -8.13 15.13
C ALA A 209 9.44 -8.38 13.60
N SER A 210 9.04 -7.37 12.82
CA SER A 210 9.02 -7.40 11.35
C SER A 210 10.29 -6.82 10.71
N THR A 211 11.32 -6.49 11.51
CA THR A 211 12.65 -6.09 11.00
C THR A 211 13.48 -7.34 10.73
N ILE A 212 13.36 -7.88 9.52
CA ILE A 212 13.64 -9.30 9.24
C ILE A 212 15.13 -9.67 9.27
N TYR A 213 16.05 -8.74 9.02
CA TYR A 213 17.50 -9.01 9.01
C TYR A 213 18.18 -8.76 10.36
N GLY A 214 17.41 -8.65 11.45
CA GLY A 214 17.94 -8.52 12.81
C GLY A 214 18.17 -7.07 13.27
N PRO A 215 18.78 -6.87 14.46
CA PRO A 215 18.87 -5.56 15.12
C PRO A 215 19.65 -4.52 14.32
N HIS A 216 20.59 -4.95 13.48
CA HIS A 216 21.48 -4.06 12.71
C HIS A 216 21.06 -3.87 11.25
N THR A 217 19.80 -4.21 10.92
CA THR A 217 19.23 -3.98 9.59
C THR A 217 19.39 -2.52 9.15
N LEU A 218 19.04 -1.57 10.03
CA LEU A 218 19.22 -0.14 9.72
C LEU A 218 20.69 0.22 9.53
N THR A 219 21.58 -0.23 10.41
CA THR A 219 23.02 0.10 10.34
C THR A 219 23.62 -0.29 8.99
N ILE A 220 23.26 -1.47 8.50
CA ILE A 220 23.69 -1.96 7.18
C ILE A 220 23.13 -1.07 6.07
N TYR A 221 21.84 -0.71 6.13
CA TYR A 221 21.27 0.21 5.15
C TYR A 221 21.92 1.60 5.19
N LEU A 222 22.23 2.15 6.36
CA LEU A 222 22.92 3.46 6.45
C LEU A 222 24.25 3.41 5.67
N LYS A 223 25.08 2.39 5.91
CA LYS A 223 26.33 2.17 5.16
C LYS A 223 26.07 2.02 3.66
N GLN A 224 25.15 1.14 3.26
CA GLN A 224 24.84 0.87 1.85
C GLN A 224 24.40 2.15 1.12
N TYR A 225 23.51 2.95 1.69
CA TYR A 225 23.03 4.17 1.06
C TYR A 225 24.09 5.27 1.02
N GLN A 226 24.99 5.33 2.01
CA GLN A 226 26.15 6.22 1.94
C GLN A 226 27.08 5.83 0.77
N GLU A 227 27.37 4.54 0.60
CA GLU A 227 28.18 4.02 -0.51
C GLU A 227 27.54 4.30 -1.88
N LEU A 228 26.23 4.10 -2.03
CA LEU A 228 25.50 4.40 -3.26
C LEU A 228 25.53 5.89 -3.62
N VAL A 229 25.29 6.77 -2.62
CA VAL A 229 25.35 8.23 -2.84
C VAL A 229 26.77 8.66 -3.17
N GLN A 230 27.77 8.12 -2.47
CA GLN A 230 29.17 8.39 -2.75
C GLN A 230 29.56 7.98 -4.17
N ALA A 231 29.11 6.81 -4.63
CA ALA A 231 29.32 6.36 -6.00
C ALA A 231 28.61 7.28 -7.02
N ALA A 232 27.40 7.72 -6.72
CA ALA A 232 26.63 8.63 -7.57
C ALA A 232 27.33 9.97 -7.77
N VAL A 233 27.77 10.62 -6.67
CA VAL A 233 28.44 11.93 -6.72
C VAL A 233 29.85 11.85 -7.31
N GLN A 234 30.56 10.73 -7.11
CA GLN A 234 31.89 10.50 -7.69
C GLN A 234 31.83 9.96 -9.13
N ASN A 235 30.62 9.74 -9.68
CA ASN A 235 30.40 9.13 -10.99
C ASN A 235 31.16 7.80 -11.16
N LYS A 236 31.18 6.98 -10.10
CA LYS A 236 31.85 5.67 -10.08
C LYS A 236 30.83 4.55 -10.30
N PRO A 237 31.16 3.54 -11.11
CA PRO A 237 30.32 2.36 -11.25
C PRO A 237 30.31 1.55 -9.95
N VAL A 238 29.16 0.95 -9.63
CA VAL A 238 29.01 -0.06 -8.57
C VAL A 238 28.79 -1.43 -9.19
N PRO A 239 29.32 -2.52 -8.61
CA PRO A 239 28.99 -3.86 -9.08
C PRO A 239 27.50 -4.12 -8.86
N PRO A 240 26.82 -4.86 -9.77
CA PRO A 240 25.37 -5.04 -9.73
C PRO A 240 24.88 -5.81 -8.49
N GLY A 241 25.77 -6.54 -7.81
CA GLY A 241 25.41 -7.41 -6.69
C GLY A 241 24.90 -8.78 -7.14
N PRO A 242 24.46 -9.63 -6.20
CA PRO A 242 23.95 -10.95 -6.51
C PRO A 242 22.58 -10.87 -7.20
N LEU A 243 22.29 -11.82 -8.10
CA LEU A 243 21.03 -11.88 -8.82
C LEU A 243 19.88 -12.27 -7.88
N ALA A 244 18.79 -11.51 -7.92
CA ALA A 244 17.56 -11.87 -7.21
C ALA A 244 16.95 -13.16 -7.78
N PRO A 245 16.31 -14.01 -6.96
CA PRO A 245 15.68 -15.24 -7.46
C PRO A 245 14.54 -14.96 -8.45
N GLU A 246 14.56 -15.64 -9.61
CA GLU A 246 13.50 -15.54 -10.62
C GLU A 246 12.28 -16.40 -10.27
N LEU A 247 11.44 -15.92 -9.34
CA LEU A 247 10.23 -16.63 -8.93
C LEU A 247 9.12 -16.62 -9.99
N LEU A 248 9.16 -15.71 -10.97
CA LEU A 248 8.18 -15.64 -12.06
C LEU A 248 8.21 -16.86 -12.99
N HIS A 249 9.35 -17.56 -13.06
CA HIS A 249 9.48 -18.82 -13.78
C HIS A 249 9.06 -20.04 -12.94
N SER A 250 8.68 -19.84 -11.68
CA SER A 250 8.20 -20.92 -10.81
C SER A 250 6.70 -21.14 -11.02
N ASN A 251 6.24 -22.38 -10.86
CA ASN A 251 4.81 -22.72 -10.85
C ASN A 251 4.15 -22.20 -9.57
N LEU A 252 3.83 -20.90 -9.51
CA LEU A 252 3.21 -20.26 -8.35
C LEU A 252 1.86 -20.90 -8.03
N ILE A 253 1.72 -21.39 -6.79
CA ILE A 253 0.49 -22.00 -6.31
C ILE A 253 -0.49 -20.90 -5.88
N SER A 254 -1.68 -20.89 -6.47
CA SER A 254 -2.82 -20.10 -5.98
C SER A 254 -3.87 -21.03 -5.38
N LEU A 255 -4.20 -20.80 -4.11
CA LEU A 255 -5.33 -21.47 -3.43
C LEU A 255 -6.64 -20.68 -3.57
N VAL A 256 -6.62 -19.53 -4.25
CA VAL A 256 -7.82 -18.73 -4.51
C VAL A 256 -8.58 -19.37 -5.68
N PRO A 257 -9.81 -19.90 -5.46
CA PRO A 257 -10.56 -20.55 -6.53
C PRO A 257 -10.84 -19.58 -7.68
N PRO A 258 -10.85 -20.03 -8.95
CA PRO A 258 -11.28 -19.20 -10.06
C PRO A 258 -12.79 -18.92 -9.99
N VAL A 259 -13.25 -17.92 -10.75
CA VAL A 259 -14.70 -17.75 -10.99
C VAL A 259 -15.16 -18.91 -11.85
N LEU A 260 -16.06 -19.76 -11.37
CA LEU A 260 -16.52 -20.92 -12.13
C LEU A 260 -17.52 -20.53 -13.22
N TYR A 261 -18.58 -19.83 -12.83
CA TYR A 261 -19.62 -19.29 -13.69
C TYR A 261 -20.43 -18.24 -12.92
N ASP A 262 -21.20 -17.44 -13.64
CA ASP A 262 -22.19 -16.54 -13.08
C ASP A 262 -23.55 -16.79 -13.72
N THR A 263 -24.60 -16.71 -12.92
CA THR A 263 -25.98 -16.87 -13.40
C THR A 263 -26.84 -15.74 -12.85
N PRO A 264 -27.60 -15.02 -13.69
CA PRO A 264 -28.56 -14.06 -13.18
C PRO A 264 -29.68 -14.83 -12.44
N ARG A 265 -30.36 -14.19 -11.50
CA ARG A 265 -31.52 -14.83 -10.84
C ARG A 265 -32.62 -15.09 -11.87
N TRP A 266 -33.43 -16.11 -11.63
CA TRP A 266 -34.54 -16.46 -12.54
C TRP A 266 -35.42 -15.24 -12.82
N GLY A 267 -35.64 -14.96 -14.10
CA GLY A 267 -36.51 -13.90 -14.59
C GLY A 267 -35.80 -12.56 -14.70
N ARG A 268 -34.48 -12.52 -14.55
CA ARG A 268 -33.64 -11.35 -14.71
C ARG A 268 -32.46 -11.63 -15.63
N ASN A 269 -31.92 -10.57 -16.21
CA ASN A 269 -30.67 -10.55 -16.96
C ASN A 269 -29.57 -9.84 -16.17
N PHE A 270 -28.32 -10.04 -16.57
CA PHE A 270 -27.22 -9.21 -16.08
C PHE A 270 -27.45 -7.75 -16.47
N GLY A 271 -27.21 -6.83 -15.53
CA GLY A 271 -27.51 -5.40 -15.71
C GLY A 271 -28.92 -4.99 -15.28
N ASP A 272 -29.82 -5.93 -14.97
CA ASP A 272 -31.15 -5.58 -14.48
C ASP A 272 -31.07 -4.90 -13.11
N VAL A 273 -31.84 -3.82 -12.96
CA VAL A 273 -31.92 -3.06 -11.71
C VAL A 273 -32.84 -3.77 -10.71
N ILE A 274 -32.30 -4.13 -9.55
CA ILE A 274 -33.02 -4.70 -8.41
C ILE A 274 -33.63 -3.57 -7.56
N GLN A 275 -32.87 -2.51 -7.33
CA GLN A 275 -33.31 -1.33 -6.59
C GLN A 275 -33.00 -0.08 -7.40
N GLN A 276 -34.04 0.67 -7.76
CA GLN A 276 -33.94 1.94 -8.46
C GLN A 276 -33.58 3.08 -7.47
N PRO A 277 -32.92 4.16 -7.94
CA PRO A 277 -32.69 5.35 -7.14
C PRO A 277 -34.02 6.08 -6.83
N PRO A 278 -34.04 6.99 -5.84
CA PRO A 278 -35.21 7.85 -5.61
C PRO A 278 -35.43 8.75 -6.83
N LYS A 279 -36.68 9.16 -7.10
CA LYS A 279 -37.01 10.05 -8.24
C LYS A 279 -36.40 11.45 -8.12
N VAL A 280 -36.11 11.88 -6.90
CA VAL A 280 -35.55 13.20 -6.57
C VAL A 280 -34.47 13.02 -5.52
N ALA A 281 -33.36 13.73 -5.68
CA ALA A 281 -32.28 13.78 -4.69
C ALA A 281 -31.77 15.22 -4.53
N SER A 282 -31.12 15.49 -3.40
CA SER A 282 -30.55 16.80 -3.05
C SER A 282 -29.04 16.68 -2.77
N PRO A 283 -28.28 17.78 -2.87
CA PRO A 283 -26.89 17.81 -2.46
C PRO A 283 -26.70 17.29 -1.02
N GLY A 284 -25.75 16.36 -0.83
CA GLY A 284 -25.50 15.69 0.45
C GLY A 284 -26.25 14.38 0.66
N ASP A 285 -27.30 14.09 -0.11
CA ASP A 285 -27.99 12.80 -0.08
C ASP A 285 -27.07 11.66 -0.56
N THR A 286 -27.41 10.43 -0.19
CA THR A 286 -26.76 9.22 -0.75
C THR A 286 -27.76 8.47 -1.62
N VAL A 287 -27.49 8.44 -2.92
CA VAL A 287 -28.28 7.68 -3.90
C VAL A 287 -27.72 6.25 -3.97
N THR A 288 -28.61 5.26 -3.94
CA THR A 288 -28.24 3.84 -4.02
C THR A 288 -28.99 3.17 -5.15
N ALA A 289 -28.29 2.36 -5.95
CA ALA A 289 -28.86 1.48 -6.95
C ALA A 289 -28.26 0.07 -6.82
N ILE A 290 -29.07 -0.97 -7.01
CA ILE A 290 -28.61 -2.36 -6.95
C ILE A 290 -28.87 -3.03 -8.28
N PHE A 291 -27.88 -3.74 -8.83
CA PHE A 291 -27.97 -4.43 -10.12
C PHE A 291 -27.67 -5.92 -9.98
N VAL A 292 -28.26 -6.74 -10.84
CA VAL A 292 -27.80 -8.11 -11.08
C VAL A 292 -26.44 -8.05 -11.76
N ALA A 293 -25.45 -8.73 -11.20
CA ALA A 293 -24.07 -8.61 -11.64
C ALA A 293 -23.31 -9.95 -11.69
N GLY A 294 -22.37 -10.06 -12.62
CA GLY A 294 -21.34 -11.10 -12.63
C GLY A 294 -20.20 -10.82 -11.63
N HIS A 295 -19.26 -11.74 -11.48
CA HIS A 295 -18.12 -11.55 -10.57
C HIS A 295 -17.10 -10.54 -11.17
N PRO A 296 -16.66 -9.51 -10.43
CA PRO A 296 -15.67 -8.54 -10.93
C PRO A 296 -14.29 -9.12 -11.25
N ARG A 297 -14.00 -10.38 -10.88
CA ARG A 297 -12.75 -11.07 -11.27
C ARG A 297 -12.77 -11.57 -12.72
N ASN A 298 -13.92 -11.51 -13.40
CA ASN A 298 -14.02 -11.85 -14.82
C ASN A 298 -13.29 -10.83 -15.71
N ASN A 299 -13.26 -9.56 -15.31
CA ASN A 299 -12.55 -8.49 -15.99
C ASN A 299 -12.28 -7.36 -14.98
N LEU A 300 -11.02 -6.93 -14.89
CA LEU A 300 -10.59 -5.90 -13.94
C LEU A 300 -11.05 -4.48 -14.31
N MET A 301 -11.57 -4.29 -15.53
CA MET A 301 -11.95 -2.99 -16.06
C MET A 301 -10.80 -1.97 -16.04
N THR A 302 -9.56 -2.43 -16.28
CA THR A 302 -8.38 -1.54 -16.37
C THR A 302 -8.59 -0.49 -17.45
N ASP A 303 -8.34 0.78 -17.11
CA ASP A 303 -8.64 1.98 -17.93
C ASP A 303 -10.13 2.14 -18.31
N GLY A 304 -11.01 1.38 -17.67
CA GLY A 304 -12.46 1.48 -17.75
C GLY A 304 -13.08 1.77 -16.39
N THR A 305 -14.37 1.45 -16.22
CA THR A 305 -15.05 1.64 -14.94
C THR A 305 -16.23 0.69 -14.76
N PHE A 306 -16.44 0.18 -13.55
CA PHE A 306 -17.60 -0.63 -13.19
C PHE A 306 -18.88 0.19 -13.06
N LEU A 307 -18.79 1.51 -12.90
CA LEU A 307 -19.97 2.38 -12.79
C LEU A 307 -19.71 3.78 -13.33
N THR A 308 -20.77 4.40 -13.83
CA THR A 308 -20.80 5.84 -14.12
C THR A 308 -22.04 6.46 -13.46
N VAL A 309 -21.85 7.64 -12.86
CA VAL A 309 -22.95 8.57 -12.61
C VAL A 309 -22.98 9.49 -13.81
N GLU A 310 -24.11 9.56 -14.50
CA GLU A 310 -24.25 10.31 -15.74
C GLU A 310 -25.27 11.43 -15.53
N ARG A 311 -24.99 12.59 -16.12
CA ARG A 311 -25.89 13.75 -16.16
C ARG A 311 -26.41 13.92 -17.58
N LEU A 312 -27.68 14.25 -17.73
CA LEU A 312 -28.24 14.65 -19.01
C LEU A 312 -27.86 16.12 -19.29
N GLU A 313 -27.17 16.37 -20.40
CA GLU A 313 -26.85 17.72 -20.87
C GLU A 313 -27.88 18.22 -21.90
N ASP A 314 -27.74 19.48 -22.33
CA ASP A 314 -28.74 20.19 -23.16
C ASP A 314 -28.99 19.56 -24.55
N ASP A 315 -28.04 18.75 -25.03
CA ASP A 315 -28.10 18.00 -26.30
C ASP A 315 -28.78 16.63 -26.16
N GLU A 316 -29.43 16.36 -25.03
CA GLU A 316 -30.02 15.07 -24.65
C GLU A 316 -28.99 13.92 -24.56
N VAL A 317 -27.70 14.25 -24.41
CA VAL A 317 -26.63 13.27 -24.24
C VAL A 317 -26.33 13.06 -22.75
N TRP A 318 -26.19 11.79 -22.38
CA TRP A 318 -25.76 11.40 -21.04
C TRP A 318 -24.24 11.44 -20.93
N VAL A 319 -23.73 12.35 -20.10
CA VAL A 319 -22.29 12.55 -19.89
C VAL A 319 -21.88 12.03 -18.51
N PRO A 320 -20.84 11.17 -18.41
CA PRO A 320 -20.30 10.75 -17.12
C PRO A 320 -19.76 11.93 -16.31
N VAL A 321 -20.22 12.08 -15.07
CA VAL A 321 -19.74 13.10 -14.12
C VAL A 321 -18.98 12.50 -12.94
N ALA A 322 -19.12 11.18 -12.71
CA ALA A 322 -18.36 10.43 -11.73
C ALA A 322 -18.25 8.96 -12.17
N THR A 323 -17.20 8.30 -11.71
CA THR A 323 -16.80 6.92 -11.98
C THR A 323 -16.55 6.18 -10.66
N ASP A 324 -16.16 4.91 -10.71
CA ASP A 324 -15.68 4.15 -9.53
C ASP A 324 -14.34 4.64 -8.95
N ALA A 325 -13.62 5.55 -9.62
CA ALA A 325 -12.42 6.19 -9.10
C ALA A 325 -12.73 7.40 -8.19
N ASP A 326 -13.94 7.97 -8.28
CA ASP A 326 -14.33 9.16 -7.53
C ASP A 326 -14.70 8.83 -6.07
N TRP A 327 -14.30 9.70 -5.15
CA TRP A 327 -14.42 9.44 -3.72
C TRP A 327 -15.88 9.31 -3.24
N GLU A 328 -16.78 10.06 -3.87
CA GLU A 328 -18.22 10.04 -3.62
C GLU A 328 -18.92 8.75 -4.04
N THR A 329 -18.34 7.95 -4.93
CA THR A 329 -18.96 6.70 -5.40
C THR A 329 -18.43 5.51 -4.63
N LYS A 330 -19.23 4.45 -4.53
CA LYS A 330 -18.81 3.14 -4.01
C LYS A 330 -19.39 2.03 -4.86
N PHE A 331 -18.56 1.04 -5.16
CA PHE A 331 -18.91 -0.22 -5.80
C PHE A 331 -18.81 -1.34 -4.77
N GLN A 332 -19.91 -2.02 -4.48
CA GLN A 332 -19.94 -3.12 -3.52
C GLN A 332 -20.53 -4.37 -4.17
N TRP A 333 -19.68 -5.35 -4.48
CA TRP A 333 -20.11 -6.63 -5.00
C TRP A 333 -20.47 -7.60 -3.86
N ARG A 334 -21.57 -8.32 -4.01
CA ARG A 334 -22.00 -9.36 -3.06
C ARG A 334 -22.47 -10.61 -3.78
N ARG A 335 -21.92 -11.77 -3.40
CA ARG A 335 -22.50 -13.07 -3.77
C ARG A 335 -23.82 -13.27 -3.05
N THR A 336 -24.87 -13.61 -3.80
CA THR A 336 -26.21 -13.88 -3.26
C THR A 336 -26.54 -15.36 -3.21
N SER A 337 -25.93 -16.18 -4.08
CA SER A 337 -26.00 -17.64 -4.01
C SER A 337 -24.72 -18.24 -4.57
N MET A 338 -24.00 -19.03 -3.76
CA MET A 338 -22.80 -19.76 -4.19
C MET A 338 -23.14 -20.85 -5.19
N ILE A 339 -24.19 -21.65 -4.90
CA ILE A 339 -24.58 -22.80 -5.72
C ILE A 339 -25.12 -22.36 -7.08
N LEU A 340 -25.86 -21.25 -7.14
CA LEU A 340 -26.42 -20.77 -8.41
C LEU A 340 -25.45 -19.83 -9.15
N GLY A 341 -24.34 -19.43 -8.53
CA GLY A 341 -23.44 -18.42 -9.12
C GLY A 341 -24.07 -17.02 -9.25
N SER A 342 -25.12 -16.71 -8.48
CA SER A 342 -25.79 -15.40 -8.57
C SER A 342 -25.16 -14.35 -7.67
N SER A 343 -24.98 -13.14 -8.19
CA SER A 343 -24.46 -12.00 -7.47
C SER A 343 -25.18 -10.71 -7.83
N GLN A 344 -24.96 -9.70 -7.00
CA GLN A 344 -25.43 -8.34 -7.22
C GLN A 344 -24.33 -7.35 -6.90
N VAL A 345 -24.42 -6.16 -7.48
CA VAL A 345 -23.63 -5.00 -7.07
C VAL A 345 -24.56 -3.95 -6.47
N THR A 346 -24.14 -3.37 -5.36
CA THR A 346 -24.70 -2.13 -4.82
C THR A 346 -23.78 -0.99 -5.21
N ILE A 347 -24.31 -0.01 -5.93
CA ILE A 347 -23.64 1.24 -6.26
C ILE A 347 -24.24 2.34 -5.40
N THR A 348 -23.39 3.08 -4.70
CA THR A 348 -23.81 4.27 -3.95
C THR A 348 -23.08 5.50 -4.44
N TRP A 349 -23.79 6.62 -4.53
CA TRP A 349 -23.23 7.94 -4.82
C TRP A 349 -23.62 8.92 -3.73
N LYS A 350 -22.62 9.41 -2.98
CA LYS A 350 -22.79 10.50 -2.01
C LYS A 350 -22.72 11.83 -2.74
N ILE A 351 -23.86 12.45 -2.97
CA ILE A 351 -23.98 13.61 -3.85
C ILE A 351 -23.13 14.78 -3.30
N PRO A 352 -22.15 15.29 -4.08
CA PRO A 352 -21.35 16.44 -3.68
C PRO A 352 -22.20 17.70 -3.45
N GLN A 353 -21.78 18.57 -2.53
CA GLN A 353 -22.49 19.82 -2.23
C GLN A 353 -22.57 20.78 -3.43
N GLY A 354 -21.55 20.77 -4.29
CA GLY A 354 -21.48 21.60 -5.50
C GLY A 354 -22.07 20.96 -6.76
N VAL A 355 -22.86 19.89 -6.62
CA VAL A 355 -23.48 19.23 -7.78
C VAL A 355 -24.42 20.20 -8.51
N LYS A 356 -24.43 20.13 -9.85
CA LYS A 356 -25.34 20.94 -10.66
C LYS A 356 -26.77 20.37 -10.59
N PRO A 357 -27.82 21.22 -10.61
CA PRO A 357 -29.17 20.74 -10.90
C PRO A 357 -29.24 20.06 -12.27
N GLY A 358 -30.13 19.10 -12.43
CA GLY A 358 -30.35 18.39 -13.69
C GLY A 358 -30.88 16.97 -13.49
N GLU A 359 -30.98 16.22 -14.57
CA GLU A 359 -31.32 14.81 -14.53
C GLU A 359 -30.06 13.95 -14.49
N TYR A 360 -30.10 12.93 -13.64
CA TYR A 360 -29.00 12.01 -13.40
C TYR A 360 -29.46 10.57 -13.51
N ARG A 361 -28.54 9.67 -13.85
CA ARG A 361 -28.75 8.22 -13.77
C ARG A 361 -27.46 7.52 -13.38
N ILE A 362 -27.59 6.28 -12.92
CA ILE A 362 -26.44 5.41 -12.64
C ILE A 362 -26.40 4.32 -13.69
N ARG A 363 -25.23 4.13 -14.30
CA ARG A 363 -24.93 2.98 -15.15
C ARG A 363 -23.94 2.06 -14.45
N HIS A 364 -24.16 0.76 -14.60
CA HIS A 364 -23.25 -0.29 -14.19
C HIS A 364 -22.72 -0.99 -15.44
N ASN A 365 -21.40 -1.20 -15.50
CA ASN A 365 -20.75 -2.01 -16.54
C ASN A 365 -20.08 -3.22 -15.88
N GLY A 366 -20.14 -4.38 -16.53
CA GLY A 366 -19.49 -5.56 -15.99
C GLY A 366 -19.35 -6.69 -16.99
N TYR A 367 -18.76 -7.79 -16.51
CA TYR A 367 -18.60 -9.02 -17.27
C TYR A 367 -19.11 -10.22 -16.47
N TYR A 368 -19.74 -11.17 -17.17
CA TYR A 368 -20.18 -12.43 -16.58
C TYR A 368 -19.48 -13.61 -17.25
N ARG A 369 -19.24 -14.68 -16.48
CA ARG A 369 -18.72 -15.93 -17.02
C ARG A 369 -19.85 -16.90 -17.31
N TYR A 370 -20.01 -17.29 -18.57
CA TYR A 370 -21.05 -18.23 -18.96
C TYR A 370 -20.68 -19.66 -18.54
N VAL A 371 -21.68 -20.46 -18.19
CA VAL A 371 -21.49 -21.83 -17.64
C VAL A 371 -20.78 -22.78 -18.60
N LEU A 372 -20.95 -22.59 -19.93
CA LEU A 372 -20.26 -23.38 -20.96
C LEU A 372 -18.91 -22.77 -21.38
N GLY A 373 -18.47 -21.71 -20.70
CA GLY A 373 -17.24 -20.99 -21.01
C GLY A 373 -17.45 -19.66 -21.73
N GLY A 374 -16.42 -18.83 -21.72
CA GLY A 374 -16.45 -17.46 -22.23
C GLY A 374 -16.82 -16.42 -21.15
N VAL A 375 -16.34 -15.20 -21.37
CA VAL A 375 -16.59 -14.04 -20.51
C VAL A 375 -17.16 -12.93 -21.40
N TYR A 376 -18.34 -12.43 -21.04
CA TYR A 376 -19.13 -11.53 -21.90
C TYR A 376 -19.47 -10.22 -21.18
N PRO A 377 -19.40 -9.08 -21.88
CA PRO A 377 -19.77 -7.78 -21.31
C PRO A 377 -21.27 -7.64 -21.17
N TYR A 378 -21.70 -6.83 -20.21
CA TYR A 378 -23.07 -6.33 -20.08
C TYR A 378 -23.05 -4.93 -19.47
N TYR A 379 -24.16 -4.22 -19.60
CA TYR A 379 -24.40 -2.99 -18.86
C TYR A 379 -25.85 -2.93 -18.36
N GLY A 380 -26.05 -2.15 -17.31
CA GLY A 380 -27.35 -1.83 -16.74
C GLY A 380 -27.47 -0.33 -16.50
N VAL A 381 -28.66 0.23 -16.65
CA VAL A 381 -28.92 1.66 -16.43
C VAL A 381 -30.16 1.83 -15.56
N THR A 382 -30.09 2.69 -14.56
CA THR A 382 -31.24 3.02 -13.72
C THR A 382 -32.27 3.88 -14.46
N ASN A 383 -33.44 4.01 -13.86
CA ASN A 383 -34.30 5.17 -14.14
C ASN A 383 -33.53 6.46 -13.80
N HIS A 384 -33.87 7.54 -14.51
CA HIS A 384 -33.33 8.86 -14.21
C HIS A 384 -33.96 9.44 -12.93
N PHE A 385 -33.23 10.32 -12.27
CA PHE A 385 -33.65 11.04 -11.08
C PHE A 385 -33.25 12.51 -11.14
N GLN A 386 -34.11 13.37 -10.59
CA GLN A 386 -33.92 14.81 -10.62
C GLN A 386 -33.06 15.27 -9.44
N MET A 387 -32.00 16.04 -9.73
CA MET A 387 -31.25 16.77 -8.72
C MET A 387 -31.92 18.11 -8.43
N LYS A 388 -32.37 18.32 -7.19
CA LYS A 388 -32.90 19.59 -6.71
C LYS A 388 -31.92 20.21 -5.70
N VAL A 389 -31.43 21.40 -6.00
CA VAL A 389 -30.72 22.21 -4.99
C VAL A 389 -31.81 22.93 -4.18
N PRO A 390 -31.87 22.78 -2.85
CA PRO A 390 -32.79 23.56 -2.04
C PRO A 390 -32.58 25.04 -2.35
N ALA A 391 -33.65 25.76 -2.72
CA ALA A 391 -33.57 27.21 -2.76
C ALA A 391 -33.14 27.66 -1.35
N LEU A 392 -31.98 28.31 -1.25
CA LEU A 392 -31.62 29.04 -0.05
C LEU A 392 -32.82 29.92 0.27
N SER A 393 -33.47 29.67 1.41
CA SER A 393 -34.53 30.54 1.88
C SER A 393 -33.90 31.88 2.21
N ILE A 394 -33.80 32.74 1.20
CA ILE A 394 -33.58 34.16 1.39
C ILE A 394 -34.84 34.66 2.09
N ARG A 395 -34.91 34.48 3.41
CA ARG A 395 -35.75 35.32 4.26
C ARG A 395 -35.11 36.70 4.21
N GLN A 396 -35.45 37.46 3.17
CA GLN A 396 -35.42 38.91 3.21
C GLN A 396 -36.24 39.31 4.44
N ARG A 397 -35.56 39.59 5.56
CA ARG A 397 -36.14 40.39 6.63
C ARG A 397 -36.20 41.81 6.10
N TYR A 398 -37.24 42.13 5.35
CA TYR A 398 -37.77 43.48 5.34
C TYR A 398 -38.65 43.61 6.58
N TYR A 399 -38.14 44.30 7.59
CA TYR A 399 -38.98 45.04 8.52
C TYR A 399 -38.42 46.46 8.51
N GLY A 400 -39.26 47.38 8.02
CA GLY A 400 -39.05 48.81 8.12
C GLY A 400 -39.53 49.38 9.44
#